data_AF-A0A7V7CU68-F1
#
_entry.id   AF-A0A7V7CU68-F1
#
_cell.length_a   1.000
_cell.length_b   1.000
_cell.length_c   1.000
_cell.angle_alpha   90.00
_cell.angle_beta   90.00
_cell.angle_gamma   90.00
#
_symmetry.space_group_name_H-M   'P 1'
#
loop_
_entity.id
_entity.type
_entity.pdbx_description
1 polymer ?
#
loop_
_entity_poly.entity_id
_entity_poly.type
_entity_poly.pdbx_seq_one_letter_code
_entity_poly.pdbx_strand_id
1 'polypeptide(L)' 'MRELVLSLSPEINQRLECMAEKLDRSVVDCAQLALSEFLENWEDYLQTLAILSEDNEDRPVLSAIPD' A
#
# COMPACT_ATOMS: atom_id res chain seq x y z
N MET A 1 -3.56 20.60 -11.28
CA MET A 1 -2.49 20.07 -10.41
C MET A 1 -2.89 20.37 -8.98
N ARG A 2 -2.88 19.39 -8.08
CA ARG A 2 -3.16 19.58 -6.64
C ARG A 2 -1.83 19.42 -5.91
N GLU A 3 -1.53 20.32 -4.99
CA GLU A 3 -0.31 20.24 -4.18
C GLU A 3 -0.58 19.45 -2.90
N LEU A 4 0.35 18.57 -2.55
CA LEU A 4 0.34 17.80 -1.31
C LEU A 4 1.58 18.19 -0.52
N VAL A 5 1.39 18.67 0.71
CA VAL A 5 2.48 18.99 1.63
C VAL A 5 2.57 17.87 2.66
N LEU A 6 3.72 17.21 2.74
CA LEU A 6 3.98 16.13 3.68
C LEU A 6 5.05 16.56 4.68
N SER A 7 4.78 16.33 5.96
CA SER A 7 5.80 16.46 7.01
C SER A 7 6.42 15.09 7.25
N LEU A 8 7.72 14.96 6.96
CA LEU A 8 8.48 13.72 7.14
C LEU A 8 9.29 13.79 8.43
N SER A 9 9.42 12.66 9.12
CA SER A 9 10.42 12.55 10.18
C SER A 9 11.83 12.67 9.58
N PRO A 10 12.83 13.12 10.35
CA PRO A 10 14.20 13.25 9.86
C PRO A 10 14.75 11.94 9.27
N GLU A 11 14.43 10.81 9.90
CA GLU A 11 14.83 9.48 9.44
C GLU A 11 14.27 9.13 8.07
N ILE A 12 12.96 9.37 7.85
CA ILE A 12 12.32 9.07 6.56
C ILE A 12 12.84 9.99 5.47
N ASN A 13 13.04 11.28 5.79
CA ASN A 13 13.60 12.22 4.82
C ASN A 13 15.01 11.81 4.37
N GLN A 14 15.87 11.44 5.32
CA GLN A 14 17.23 10.98 5.01
C GLN A 14 17.24 9.70 4.18
N ARG A 15 16.36 8.73 4.49
CA ARG A 15 16.22 7.51 3.70
C ARG A 15 15.76 7.81 2.27
N LEU A 16 14.83 8.76 2.10
CA LEU A 16 14.32 9.16 0.80
C LEU A 16 15.41 9.85 -0.04
N GLU A 17 16.20 10.76 0.56
CA GLU A 17 17.34 11.40 -0.08
C GLU A 17 18.40 10.38 -0.55
N CYS A 18 18.79 9.44 0.32
CA CYS A 18 19.73 8.38 -0.06
C CYS A 18 19.22 7.48 -1.20
N MET A 19 17.90 7.24 -1.26
CA MET A 19 17.30 6.45 -2.35
C MET A 19 17.30 7.24 -3.66
N ALA A 20 16.99 8.55 -3.60
CA ALA A 20 17.03 9.43 -4.75
C ALA A 20 18.43 9.49 -5.37
N GLU A 21 19.47 9.62 -4.54
CA GLU A 21 20.87 9.57 -4.99
C GLU A 21 21.23 8.25 -5.68
N LYS A 22 20.85 7.11 -5.08
CA LYS A 22 21.16 5.78 -5.64
C LYS A 22 20.48 5.51 -6.97
N LEU A 23 19.29 6.07 -7.17
CA LEU A 23 18.48 5.88 -8.37
C LEU A 23 18.77 6.91 -9.45
N ASP A 24 19.65 7.89 -9.17
CA ASP A 24 19.93 9.05 -10.02
C ASP A 24 18.63 9.80 -10.39
N ARG A 25 17.81 10.08 -9.37
CA ARG A 25 16.48 10.72 -9.51
C ARG A 25 16.30 11.82 -8.48
N SER A 26 15.32 12.68 -8.72
CA SER A 26 14.93 13.67 -7.71
C SER A 26 14.14 13.03 -6.58
N VAL A 27 14.22 13.63 -5.39
CA VAL A 27 13.40 13.25 -4.22
C VAL A 27 11.90 13.28 -4.55
N VAL A 28 11.48 14.26 -5.35
CA VAL A 28 10.07 14.41 -5.78
C VAL A 28 9.65 13.24 -6.66
N ASP A 29 10.47 12.84 -7.63
CA ASP A 29 10.15 11.72 -8.51
C ASP A 29 10.08 10.40 -7.73
N CYS A 30 10.99 10.20 -6.77
CA CYS A 30 10.95 9.04 -5.88
C CYS A 30 9.71 9.04 -4.99
N ALA A 31 9.30 10.18 -4.45
CA ALA A 31 8.09 10.30 -3.65
C ALA A 31 6.83 10.04 -4.49
N GLN A 32 6.77 10.56 -5.72
CA GLN A 32 5.67 10.30 -6.65
C GLN A 32 5.60 8.82 -7.03
N LEU A 33 6.73 8.21 -7.37
CA LEU A 33 6.79 6.78 -7.68
C LEU A 33 6.28 5.93 -6.52
N ALA A 34 6.77 6.19 -5.30
CA ALA A 34 6.34 5.47 -4.10
C ALA A 34 4.84 5.65 -3.82
N LEU A 35 4.28 6.85 -4.06
CA LEU A 35 2.85 7.10 -3.89
C LEU A 35 2.02 6.32 -4.91
N SER A 36 2.46 6.29 -6.18
CA SER A 36 1.78 5.54 -7.24
C SER A 36 1.79 4.04 -6.97
N GLU A 37 2.96 3.47 -6.64
CA GLU A 37 3.09 2.05 -6.31
C GLU A 37 2.26 1.68 -5.08
N PHE A 38 2.22 2.56 -4.07
CA PHE A 38 1.35 2.36 -2.92
C PHE A 38 -0.12 2.30 -3.33
N LEU A 39 -0.61 3.29 -4.09
CA LEU A 39 -2.01 3.34 -4.49
C LEU A 39 -2.41 2.14 -5.35
N GLU A 40 -1.63 1.81 -6.38
CA GLU A 40 -1.91 0.67 -7.27
C GLU A 40 -1.98 -0.64 -6.49
N ASN A 41 -1.01 -0.90 -5.62
CA ASN A 41 -0.96 -2.15 -4.88
C ASN A 41 -2.03 -2.24 -3.77
N TRP A 42 -2.39 -1.12 -3.15
CA TRP A 42 -3.40 -1.10 -2.11
C TRP A 42 -4.83 -1.13 -2.66
N GLU A 43 -5.09 -0.60 -3.85
CA GLU A 43 -6.39 -0.71 -4.51
C GLU A 43 -6.76 -2.19 -4.74
N ASP A 44 -5.85 -2.97 -5.33
CA ASP A 44 -6.05 -4.40 -5.57
C ASP A 44 -6.24 -5.19 -4.27
N TYR A 45 -5.44 -4.87 -3.25
CA TYR A 45 -5.54 -5.50 -1.94
C TYR A 45 -6.89 -5.22 -1.27
N LEU A 46 -7.33 -3.96 -1.26
CA LEU A 46 -8.60 -3.56 -0.66
C LEU A 46 -9.79 -4.13 -1.43
N GLN A 47 -9.72 -4.22 -2.75
CA GLN A 47 -10.74 -4.88 -3.56
C GLN A 47 -10.84 -6.37 -3.23
N THR A 48 -9.69 -7.04 -3.07
CA THR A 48 -9.65 -8.45 -2.67
C THR A 48 -10.27 -8.65 -1.29
N LEU A 49 -9.95 -7.78 -0.32
CA LEU A 49 -10.57 -7.84 1.01
C LEU A 49 -12.08 -7.58 0.96
N ALA A 50 -12.53 -6.64 0.14
CA ALA A 50 -13.95 -6.35 -0.03
C ALA A 50 -14.73 -7.58 -0.52
N ILE A 51 -14.23 -8.25 -1.56
CA ILE A 51 -14.82 -9.50 -2.09
C ILE A 51 -14.88 -10.57 -0.99
N LEU A 52 -13.77 -10.78 -0.26
CA LEU A 52 -13.71 -11.77 0.82
C LEU A 52 -14.62 -11.43 2.02
N SER A 53 -14.92 -10.15 2.21
CA SER A 53 -15.84 -9.68 3.26
C SER A 53 -17.31 -9.78 2.87
N GLU A 54 -17.63 -9.67 1.58
CA GLU A 54 -18.99 -9.87 1.05
C GLU A 54 -19.33 -11.37 0.93
N ASP A 55 -18.38 -12.23 0.56
CA ASP A 55 -18.56 -13.70 0.50
C ASP A 55 -18.57 -14.39 1.88
N ASN A 56 -18.56 -13.64 2.98
CA ASN A 56 -18.47 -14.16 4.35
C ASN A 56 -19.82 -14.49 5.00
N GLU A 57 -20.95 -14.31 4.33
CA GLU A 57 -22.26 -14.69 4.91
C GLU A 57 -22.54 -16.21 4.88
N ASP A 58 -21.82 -17.00 4.08
CA ASP A 58 -22.09 -18.45 3.94
C ASP A 58 -20.82 -19.31 3.87
N ARG A 59 -19.82 -19.06 4.75
CA ARG A 59 -18.72 -20.05 4.89
C ARG A 59 -19.27 -21.32 5.52
N PRO A 60 -19.26 -22.48 4.81
CA PRO A 60 -19.73 -23.73 5.40
C PRO A 60 -18.84 -24.07 6.59
N VAL A 61 -19.44 -24.11 7.77
CA VAL A 61 -18.81 -24.66 8.97
C VAL A 61 -18.56 -26.14 8.69
N LEU A 62 -17.30 -26.55 8.68
CA LEU A 62 -16.91 -27.96 8.74
C LEU A 62 -17.34 -28.49 10.13
N SER A 63 -18.61 -28.85 10.26
CA SER A 63 -19.07 -29.65 11.39
C SER A 63 -18.47 -31.04 11.23
N ALA A 64 -17.48 -31.35 12.08
CA ALA A 64 -16.94 -32.69 12.19
C ALA A 64 -18.11 -33.68 12.36
N ILE A 65 -18.19 -34.67 11.47
CA ILE A 65 -19.19 -35.73 11.52
C ILE A 65 -18.94 -36.51 12.82
N PRO A 66 -19.95 -36.69 13.70
CA PRO A 66 -19.77 -37.51 14.89
C PRO A 66 -19.68 -38.99 14.49
N ASP A 67 -18.74 -39.70 15.14
CA ASP A 67 -18.40 -41.12 14.96
C ASP A 67 -19.61 -42.09 14.92
#